data_AF-A0AAN6L3Y6-F1
#
_entry.id   AF-A0AAN6L3Y6-F1
#
_cell.length_a   1.000
_cell.length_b   1.000
_cell.length_c   1.000
_cell.angle_alpha   90.00
_cell.angle_beta   90.00
_cell.angle_gamma   90.00
#
_symmetry.space_group_name_H-M   'P 1'
#
loop_
_entity.id
_entity.type
_entity.pdbx_description
1 polymer ?
#
loop_
_entity_poly.entity_id
_entity_poly.type
_entity_poly.pdbx_seq_one_letter_code
_entity_poly.pdbx_strand_id
1 'polypeptide(L)'
;MDEQGQGDELYPIAVLIDELKHDDVLLRLNAIRRLSTIALALGPERTRDELIPFLDESVEDEDEVLTALSEELGNFVEYVGGPDYGHVLLSPLENLATIEEPLVRDKAVESLNKICHQLSQQPIEQYFIPLTVRLSKADWFTSKISAAGLYTTPYSHVTPQSQEGLRQQFAQLVHDDTPMVR
;
A
#
# COMPACT_ATOMS: atom_id res chain seq x y z
N MET A 1 -10.35 -30.62 -27.10
CA MET A 1 -8.92 -30.45 -26.79
C MET A 1 -8.76 -29.01 -26.35
N ASP A 2 -9.23 -28.67 -25.15
CA ASP A 2 -9.16 -27.31 -24.58
C ASP A 2 -9.22 -27.38 -23.05
N GLU A 3 -8.48 -28.33 -22.44
CA GLU A 3 -8.38 -28.45 -20.97
C GLU A 3 -6.92 -28.40 -20.47
N GLN A 4 -5.94 -28.24 -21.37
CA GLN A 4 -4.51 -28.20 -21.02
C GLN A 4 -3.95 -26.78 -20.84
N GLY A 5 -4.73 -25.72 -21.11
CA GLY A 5 -4.29 -24.33 -20.94
C GLY A 5 -4.60 -23.70 -19.58
N GLN A 6 -5.58 -24.23 -18.84
CA GLN A 6 -5.99 -23.66 -17.54
C GLN A 6 -5.18 -24.20 -16.35
N GLY A 7 -4.52 -25.35 -16.49
CA GLY A 7 -3.72 -25.96 -15.42
C GLY A 7 -2.37 -25.29 -15.18
N ASP A 8 -1.75 -24.72 -16.22
CA ASP A 8 -0.43 -24.07 -16.13
C ASP A 8 -0.49 -22.65 -15.56
N GLU A 9 -1.64 -21.96 -15.63
CA GLU A 9 -1.82 -20.59 -15.09
C GLU A 9 -2.05 -20.55 -13.57
N LEU A 10 -2.43 -21.66 -12.95
CA LEU A 10 -2.69 -21.79 -11.51
C LEU A 10 -1.45 -22.22 -10.71
N TYR A 11 -0.50 -22.88 -11.37
CA TYR A 11 0.72 -23.40 -10.73
C TYR A 11 1.64 -22.29 -10.16
N PRO A 12 1.81 -21.12 -10.81
CA PRO A 12 2.68 -20.06 -10.28
C PRO A 12 2.13 -19.37 -9.03
N ILE A 13 0.81 -19.16 -8.92
CA ILE A 13 0.21 -18.55 -7.71
C ILE A 13 0.29 -19.50 -6.53
N ALA A 14 -0.11 -20.75 -6.70
CA ALA A 14 -0.18 -21.69 -5.59
C ALA A 14 1.21 -21.88 -4.94
N VAL A 15 2.26 -22.02 -5.76
CA VAL A 15 3.64 -22.09 -5.28
C VAL A 15 4.05 -20.78 -4.58
N LEU A 16 3.66 -19.62 -5.11
CA LEU A 16 3.98 -18.35 -4.45
C LEU A 16 3.26 -18.19 -3.10
N ILE A 17 1.97 -18.52 -3.05
CA ILE A 17 1.19 -18.46 -1.81
C ILE A 17 1.85 -19.37 -0.76
N ASP A 18 2.30 -20.55 -1.18
CA ASP A 18 3.04 -21.46 -0.30
C ASP A 18 4.40 -20.86 0.12
N GLU A 19 5.13 -20.18 -0.78
CA GLU A 19 6.40 -19.51 -0.45
C GLU A 19 6.21 -18.30 0.49
N LEU A 20 5.15 -17.51 0.31
CA LEU A 20 4.80 -16.37 1.16
C LEU A 20 4.28 -16.81 2.54
N LYS A 21 3.76 -18.03 2.65
CA LYS A 21 3.32 -18.64 3.91
C LYS A 21 4.37 -19.55 4.53
N HIS A 22 5.60 -19.53 4.03
CA HIS A 22 6.66 -20.40 4.53
C HIS A 22 7.11 -19.97 5.93
N ASP A 23 7.37 -20.93 6.82
CA ASP A 23 7.87 -20.67 8.19
C ASP A 23 9.25 -19.98 8.23
N ASP A 24 9.96 -19.87 7.10
CA ASP A 24 11.30 -19.32 7.02
C ASP A 24 11.21 -17.88 6.50
N VAL A 25 11.61 -16.94 7.34
CA VAL A 25 11.64 -15.49 7.05
C VAL A 25 12.42 -15.19 5.78
N LEU A 26 13.55 -15.87 5.53
CA LEU A 26 14.37 -15.62 4.36
C LEU A 26 13.68 -16.08 3.07
N LEU A 27 12.90 -17.16 3.13
CA LEU A 27 12.14 -17.63 1.97
C LEU A 27 10.98 -16.69 1.67
N ARG A 28 10.25 -16.22 2.69
CA ARG A 28 9.21 -15.19 2.53
C ARG A 28 9.77 -13.89 1.98
N LEU A 29 10.91 -13.42 2.49
CA LEU A 29 11.58 -12.22 1.99
C LEU A 29 11.99 -12.35 0.51
N ASN A 30 12.48 -13.52 0.10
CA ASN A 30 12.80 -13.79 -1.30
C ASN A 30 11.56 -13.84 -2.18
N ALA A 31 10.43 -14.35 -1.66
CA ALA A 31 9.16 -14.35 -2.36
C ALA A 31 8.61 -12.92 -2.55
N ILE A 32 8.70 -12.06 -1.53
CA ILE A 32 8.35 -10.64 -1.62
C ILE A 32 9.12 -9.95 -2.75
N ARG A 33 10.44 -10.13 -2.81
CA ARG A 33 11.29 -9.55 -3.87
C ARG A 33 10.97 -10.06 -5.28
N ARG A 34 10.18 -11.12 -5.39
CA ARG A 34 9.75 -11.70 -6.66
C ARG A 34 8.35 -11.28 -7.06
N LEU A 35 7.59 -10.56 -6.22
CA LEU A 35 6.19 -10.19 -6.45
C LEU A 35 5.92 -9.65 -7.86
N SER A 36 6.81 -8.80 -8.39
CA SER A 36 6.74 -8.27 -9.75
C SER A 36 6.69 -9.36 -10.83
N THR A 37 7.48 -10.42 -10.68
CA THR A 37 7.51 -11.57 -11.60
C THR A 37 6.19 -12.34 -11.57
N ILE A 38 5.58 -12.49 -10.39
CA ILE A 38 4.27 -13.14 -10.29
C ILE A 38 3.21 -12.27 -10.92
N ALA A 39 3.13 -10.99 -10.55
CA ALA A 39 2.12 -10.10 -11.10
C ALA A 39 2.19 -10.01 -12.63
N LEU A 40 3.39 -10.07 -13.22
CA LEU A 40 3.57 -10.22 -14.67
C LEU A 40 2.97 -11.52 -15.22
N ALA A 41 3.15 -12.65 -14.53
CA ALA A 41 2.59 -13.93 -14.94
C ALA A 41 1.06 -13.98 -14.79
N LEU A 42 0.49 -13.30 -13.79
CA LEU A 42 -0.95 -13.25 -13.55
C LEU A 42 -1.68 -12.29 -14.46
N GLY A 43 -0.97 -11.25 -14.89
CA GLY A 43 -1.57 -10.09 -15.53
C GLY A 43 -2.28 -9.17 -14.53
N PRO A 44 -2.65 -7.97 -15.00
CA PRO A 44 -3.10 -6.89 -14.12
C PRO A 44 -4.46 -7.13 -13.47
N GLU A 45 -5.37 -7.85 -14.11
CA GLU A 45 -6.70 -8.15 -13.56
C GLU A 45 -6.61 -9.06 -12.34
N ARG A 46 -6.02 -10.24 -12.51
CA ARG A 46 -5.80 -11.19 -11.41
C ARG A 46 -4.88 -10.64 -10.33
N THR A 47 -3.92 -9.79 -10.68
CA THR A 47 -3.10 -9.09 -9.68
C THR A 47 -3.98 -8.27 -8.74
N ARG A 48 -4.94 -7.50 -9.26
CA ARG A 48 -5.85 -6.70 -8.43
C ARG A 48 -6.86 -7.54 -7.66
N ASP A 49 -7.37 -8.59 -8.28
CA ASP A 49 -8.53 -9.33 -7.74
C ASP A 49 -8.11 -10.50 -6.82
N GLU A 50 -6.88 -10.99 -6.95
CA GLU A 50 -6.36 -12.12 -6.17
C GLU A 50 -5.12 -11.73 -5.36
N LEU A 51 -4.07 -11.20 -5.99
CA LEU A 51 -2.78 -10.97 -5.32
C LEU A 51 -2.83 -9.82 -4.31
N ILE A 52 -3.41 -8.67 -4.68
CA ILE A 52 -3.50 -7.53 -3.76
C ILE A 52 -4.32 -7.86 -2.50
N PRO A 53 -5.53 -8.46 -2.59
CA PRO A 53 -6.27 -8.89 -1.41
C PRO A 53 -5.49 -9.88 -0.54
N PHE A 54 -4.77 -10.82 -1.15
CA PHE A 54 -3.92 -11.77 -0.42
C PHE A 54 -2.82 -11.05 0.38
N LEU A 55 -2.15 -10.06 -0.23
CA LEU A 55 -1.13 -9.28 0.45
C LEU A 55 -1.71 -8.37 1.54
N ASP A 56 -2.91 -7.84 1.34
CA ASP A 56 -3.64 -7.02 2.32
C ASP A 56 -4.00 -7.83 3.58
N GLU A 57 -4.34 -9.11 3.41
CA GLU A 57 -4.56 -10.06 4.52
C GLU A 57 -3.26 -10.56 5.16
N SER A 58 -2.11 -10.39 4.49
CA SER A 58 -0.79 -10.90 4.94
C SER A 58 0.08 -9.83 5.62
N VAL A 59 -0.53 -8.81 6.23
CA VAL A 59 0.17 -7.71 6.93
C VAL A 59 0.64 -8.07 8.35
N GLU A 60 0.46 -9.31 8.77
CA GLU A 60 0.95 -9.87 10.04
C GLU A 60 2.18 -10.75 9.78
N ASP A 61 3.36 -10.14 9.64
CA ASP A 61 4.63 -10.82 9.37
C ASP A 61 5.79 -10.16 10.15
N GLU A 62 7.01 -10.67 10.02
CA GLU A 62 8.24 -10.10 10.57
C GLU A 62 8.56 -8.76 9.92
N ASP A 63 9.16 -7.84 10.70
CA ASP A 63 9.38 -6.45 10.32
C ASP A 63 10.19 -6.30 9.02
N GLU A 64 11.20 -7.14 8.78
CA GLU A 64 11.97 -7.11 7.53
C GLU A 64 11.15 -7.52 6.31
N VAL A 65 10.21 -8.45 6.47
CA VAL A 65 9.30 -8.89 5.40
C VAL A 65 8.30 -7.77 5.10
N LEU A 66 7.70 -7.18 6.13
CA LEU A 66 6.75 -6.07 5.98
C LEU A 66 7.39 -4.81 5.38
N THR A 67 8.64 -4.52 5.75
CA THR A 67 9.41 -3.42 5.16
C THR A 67 9.64 -3.66 3.66
N ALA A 68 10.06 -4.87 3.29
CA ALA A 68 10.26 -5.22 1.88
C ALA A 68 8.93 -5.19 1.10
N LEU A 69 7.83 -5.67 1.70
CA LEU A 69 6.51 -5.63 1.09
C LEU A 69 6.06 -4.18 0.84
N SER A 70 6.25 -3.31 1.83
CA SER A 70 5.95 -1.88 1.73
C SER A 70 6.70 -1.24 0.56
N GLU A 71 7.98 -1.58 0.38
CA GLU A 71 8.80 -1.08 -0.72
C GLU A 71 8.33 -1.58 -2.10
N GLU A 72 8.08 -2.89 -2.22
CA GLU A 72 7.63 -3.51 -3.47
C GLU A 72 6.27 -2.95 -3.93
N LEU A 73 5.32 -2.75 -3.00
CA LEU A 73 4.02 -2.17 -3.30
C LEU A 73 4.11 -0.74 -3.86
N GLY A 74 5.09 0.05 -3.44
CA GLY A 74 5.35 1.40 -3.98
C GLY A 74 5.80 1.40 -5.45
N ASN A 75 6.28 0.25 -5.96
CA ASN A 75 6.71 0.05 -7.34
C ASN A 75 5.64 -0.67 -8.19
N PHE A 76 4.46 -0.94 -7.64
CA PHE A 76 3.55 -1.95 -8.19
C PHE A 76 2.48 -1.43 -9.15
N VAL A 77 2.45 -0.11 -9.40
CA VAL A 77 1.41 0.56 -10.21
C VAL A 77 1.31 -0.03 -11.61
N GLU A 78 2.44 -0.33 -12.26
CA GLU A 78 2.46 -0.90 -13.61
C GLU A 78 1.82 -2.30 -13.64
N TYR A 79 2.05 -3.10 -12.59
CA TYR A 79 1.55 -4.47 -12.50
C TYR A 79 0.06 -4.57 -12.19
N VAL A 80 -0.54 -3.53 -11.60
CA VAL A 80 -2.00 -3.46 -11.41
C VAL A 80 -2.73 -2.86 -12.60
N GLY A 81 -2.06 -2.62 -13.73
CA GLY A 81 -2.68 -2.06 -14.94
C GLY A 81 -2.52 -0.54 -15.07
N GLY A 82 -1.55 0.05 -14.39
CA GLY A 82 -1.17 1.45 -14.50
C GLY A 82 -1.93 2.39 -13.56
N PRO A 83 -1.72 3.72 -13.72
CA PRO A 83 -2.24 4.75 -12.83
C PRO A 83 -3.75 4.71 -12.56
N ASP A 84 -4.56 4.32 -13.56
CA ASP A 84 -6.02 4.24 -13.42
C ASP A 84 -6.45 3.24 -12.33
N TYR A 85 -5.63 2.22 -12.09
CA TYR A 85 -5.86 1.19 -11.09
C TYR A 85 -4.92 1.26 -9.88
N GLY A 86 -3.97 2.20 -9.86
CA GLY A 86 -2.99 2.31 -8.77
C GLY A 86 -3.59 2.50 -7.37
N HIS A 87 -4.84 2.98 -7.30
CA HIS A 87 -5.57 3.16 -6.04
C HIS A 87 -5.82 1.87 -5.26
N VAL A 88 -5.79 0.68 -5.89
CA VAL A 88 -5.99 -0.59 -5.18
C VAL A 88 -4.84 -0.90 -4.20
N LEU A 89 -3.66 -0.34 -4.45
CA LEU A 89 -2.46 -0.54 -3.62
C LEU A 89 -2.53 0.27 -2.32
N LEU A 90 -3.49 1.19 -2.20
CA LEU A 90 -3.61 2.08 -1.04
C LEU A 90 -4.06 1.33 0.21
N SER A 91 -4.94 0.31 0.09
CA SER A 91 -5.43 -0.48 1.23
C SER A 91 -4.30 -1.22 1.97
N PRO A 92 -3.48 -2.07 1.31
CA PRO A 92 -2.39 -2.77 2.00
C PRO A 92 -1.35 -1.82 2.59
N LEU A 93 -1.03 -0.73 1.88
CA LEU A 93 -0.10 0.27 2.39
C LEU A 93 -0.66 1.09 3.55
N GLU A 94 -1.98 1.32 3.61
CA GLU A 94 -2.63 1.92 4.78
C GLU A 94 -2.45 1.04 6.00
N ASN A 95 -2.68 -0.27 5.87
CA ASN A 95 -2.50 -1.24 6.94
C ASN A 95 -1.05 -1.28 7.43
N LEU A 96 -0.09 -1.35 6.51
CA LEU A 96 1.36 -1.29 6.82
C LEU A 96 1.76 0.02 7.50
N ALA A 97 1.14 1.14 7.14
CA ALA A 97 1.37 2.44 7.77
C ALA A 97 0.83 2.53 9.22
N THR A 98 0.10 1.52 9.71
CA THR A 98 -0.36 1.43 11.11
C THR A 98 0.51 0.59 12.03
N ILE A 99 1.45 -0.20 11.47
CA ILE A 99 2.33 -1.12 12.21
C ILE A 99 3.20 -0.38 13.23
N GLU A 100 3.54 -0.99 14.37
CA GLU A 100 4.31 -0.33 15.45
C GLU A 100 5.80 -0.11 15.11
N GLU A 101 6.38 -0.92 14.23
CA GLU A 101 7.76 -0.76 13.79
C GLU A 101 7.93 0.49 12.90
N PRO A 102 8.74 1.49 13.31
CA PRO A 102 8.96 2.71 12.53
C PRO A 102 9.46 2.47 11.10
N LEU A 103 10.36 1.50 10.89
CA LEU A 103 10.91 1.24 9.55
C LEU A 103 9.83 0.80 8.55
N VAL A 104 8.89 -0.03 9.00
CA VAL A 104 7.75 -0.48 8.20
C VAL A 104 6.86 0.72 7.84
N ARG A 105 6.48 1.53 8.83
CA ARG A 105 5.61 2.71 8.58
C ARG A 105 6.26 3.74 7.67
N ASP A 106 7.53 4.07 7.90
CA ASP A 106 8.24 5.07 7.10
C ASP A 106 8.31 4.63 5.63
N LYS A 107 8.56 3.33 5.40
CA LYS A 107 8.55 2.77 4.05
C LYS A 107 7.15 2.76 3.43
N ALA A 108 6.11 2.43 4.20
CA ALA A 108 4.73 2.47 3.71
C ALA A 108 4.32 3.89 3.30
N VAL A 109 4.66 4.91 4.10
CA VAL A 109 4.41 6.33 3.78
C VAL A 109 5.17 6.77 2.53
N GLU A 110 6.44 6.37 2.38
CA GLU A 110 7.21 6.63 1.16
C GLU A 110 6.50 6.04 -0.08
N SER A 111 6.08 4.79 -0.01
CA SER A 111 5.37 4.08 -1.08
C SER A 111 4.01 4.71 -1.41
N LEU A 112 3.24 5.11 -0.40
CA LEU A 112 1.98 5.84 -0.59
C LEU A 112 2.20 7.14 -1.37
N ASN A 113 3.19 7.94 -0.96
CA ASN A 113 3.52 9.19 -1.65
C ASN A 113 3.98 8.94 -3.10
N LYS A 114 4.76 7.88 -3.33
CA LYS A 114 5.20 7.48 -4.67
C LYS A 114 4.03 7.10 -5.58
N ILE A 115 3.03 6.39 -5.05
CA ILE A 115 1.81 6.05 -5.80
C ILE A 115 0.98 7.31 -6.05
N CYS A 116 0.83 8.19 -5.05
CA CYS A 116 0.06 9.44 -5.19
C CYS A 116 0.55 10.31 -6.35
N HIS A 117 1.88 10.38 -6.59
CA HIS A 117 2.45 11.11 -7.72
C HIS A 117 2.06 10.55 -9.10
N GLN A 118 1.66 9.29 -9.16
CA GLN A 118 1.24 8.63 -10.40
C GLN A 118 -0.27 8.73 -10.63
N LEU A 119 -1.06 8.89 -9.56
CA LEU A 119 -2.51 8.97 -9.65
C LEU A 119 -2.97 10.29 -10.29
N SER A 120 -4.11 10.23 -10.99
CA SER A 120 -4.81 11.43 -11.44
C SER A 120 -5.60 12.07 -10.29
N GLN A 121 -6.07 13.30 -10.50
CA GLN A 121 -6.77 14.09 -9.49
C GLN A 121 -7.95 13.34 -8.84
N GLN A 122 -8.79 12.68 -9.65
CA GLN A 122 -10.00 12.04 -9.13
C GLN A 122 -9.69 10.88 -8.16
N PRO A 123 -8.83 9.89 -8.48
CA PRO A 123 -8.41 8.88 -7.50
C PRO A 123 -7.75 9.45 -6.25
N ILE A 124 -6.99 10.54 -6.35
CA ILE A 124 -6.41 11.20 -5.19
C ILE A 124 -7.51 11.71 -4.24
N GLU A 125 -8.51 12.42 -4.78
CA GLU A 125 -9.63 12.94 -3.99
C GLU A 125 -10.55 11.83 -3.47
N GLN A 126 -10.75 10.76 -4.25
CA GLN A 126 -11.67 9.66 -3.93
C GLN A 126 -11.09 8.62 -2.96
N TYR A 127 -9.77 8.39 -2.98
CA TYR A 127 -9.14 7.30 -2.23
C TYR A 127 -7.99 7.77 -1.33
N PHE A 128 -7.03 8.52 -1.88
CA PHE A 128 -5.83 8.91 -1.15
C PHE A 128 -6.09 9.89 0.00
N ILE A 129 -6.91 10.93 -0.25
CA ILE A 129 -7.30 11.89 0.79
C ILE A 129 -8.10 11.20 1.90
N PRO A 130 -9.15 10.40 1.61
CA PRO A 130 -9.86 9.66 2.65
C PRO A 130 -8.96 8.74 3.50
N LEU A 131 -7.99 8.05 2.90
CA LEU A 131 -6.97 7.28 3.62
C LEU A 131 -6.17 8.17 4.58
N THR A 132 -5.66 9.29 4.09
CA THR A 132 -4.88 10.24 4.92
C THR A 132 -5.69 10.74 6.11
N VAL A 133 -6.99 11.02 5.90
CA VAL A 133 -7.90 11.45 6.97
C VAL A 133 -8.20 10.32 7.97
N ARG A 134 -8.35 9.07 7.52
CA ARG A 134 -8.54 7.91 8.43
C ARG A 134 -7.34 7.74 9.35
N LEU A 135 -6.13 7.73 8.81
CA LEU A 135 -4.90 7.63 9.61
C LEU A 135 -4.78 8.79 10.61
N SER A 136 -5.15 10.01 10.21
CA SER A 136 -5.10 11.20 11.08
C SER A 136 -6.07 11.15 12.27
N LYS A 137 -7.14 10.37 12.16
CA LYS A 137 -8.21 10.25 13.15
C LYS A 137 -8.18 8.93 13.92
N ALA A 138 -7.21 8.07 13.63
CA ALA A 138 -7.04 6.82 14.33
C ALA A 138 -6.78 7.05 15.82
N ASP A 139 -7.20 6.10 16.66
CA ASP A 139 -6.98 6.19 18.10
C ASP A 139 -5.48 6.09 18.45
N TRP A 140 -4.73 5.30 17.68
CA TRP A 140 -3.30 5.09 17.88
C TRP A 140 -2.45 6.19 17.26
N PHE A 141 -1.52 6.72 18.05
CA PHE A 141 -0.66 7.83 17.64
C PHE A 141 0.30 7.46 16.49
N THR A 142 0.68 6.18 16.35
CA THR A 142 1.55 5.71 15.27
C THR A 142 0.92 5.96 13.89
N SER A 143 -0.37 5.68 13.73
CA SER A 143 -1.13 5.99 12.50
C SER A 143 -1.18 7.50 12.23
N LYS A 144 -1.34 8.32 13.27
CA LYS A 144 -1.35 9.78 13.13
C LYS A 144 0.01 10.33 12.69
N ILE A 145 1.11 9.75 13.18
CA ILE A 145 2.47 10.07 12.72
C ILE A 145 2.60 9.77 11.22
N SER A 146 2.17 8.59 10.78
CA SER A 146 2.18 8.24 9.35
C SER A 146 1.35 9.23 8.52
N ALA A 147 0.18 9.63 9.02
CA ALA A 147 -0.69 10.58 8.34
C ALA A 147 -0.02 11.93 8.09
N ALA A 148 0.79 12.43 9.04
CA ALA A 148 1.51 13.69 8.90
C ALA A 148 2.42 13.72 7.65
N GLY A 149 2.98 12.58 7.27
CA GLY A 149 3.82 12.41 6.08
C GLY A 149 3.06 12.34 4.73
N LEU A 150 1.72 12.35 4.73
CA LEU A 150 0.90 12.13 3.53
C LEU A 150 0.15 13.38 3.04
N TYR A 151 0.13 14.48 3.80
CA TYR A 151 -0.67 15.67 3.45
C TYR A 151 -0.08 16.52 2.31
N THR A 152 1.24 16.51 2.15
CA THR A 152 1.95 17.41 1.22
C THR A 152 1.80 16.94 -0.23
N THR A 153 1.95 15.65 -0.47
CA THR A 153 1.95 15.04 -1.81
C THR A 153 0.67 15.27 -2.61
N PRO A 154 -0.55 15.06 -2.09
CA PRO A 154 -1.77 15.30 -2.86
C PRO A 154 -2.06 16.80 -3.08
N TYR A 155 -1.46 17.70 -2.29
CA TYR A 155 -1.87 19.10 -2.22
C TYR A 155 -1.82 19.84 -3.56
N SER A 156 -0.78 19.66 -4.37
CA SER A 156 -0.65 20.30 -5.69
C SER A 156 -1.52 19.67 -6.79
N HIS A 157 -2.16 18.53 -6.52
CA HIS A 157 -2.87 17.72 -7.51
C HIS A 157 -4.40 17.76 -7.38
N VAL A 158 -4.92 18.49 -6.40
CA VAL A 158 -6.34 18.48 -6.03
C VAL A 158 -6.99 19.86 -6.13
N THR A 159 -8.31 19.91 -6.04
CA THR A 159 -9.05 21.18 -6.11
C THR A 159 -8.71 22.13 -4.95
N PRO A 160 -8.92 23.45 -5.10
CA PRO A 160 -8.76 24.40 -3.99
C PRO A 160 -9.60 24.05 -2.75
N GLN A 161 -10.77 23.46 -2.94
CA GLN A 161 -11.63 22.98 -1.86
C GLN A 161 -10.98 21.81 -1.11
N SER A 162 -10.45 20.81 -1.83
CA SER A 162 -9.69 19.70 -1.25
C SER A 162 -8.42 20.19 -0.54
N GLN A 163 -7.70 21.17 -1.12
CA GLN A 163 -6.55 21.80 -0.46
C GLN A 163 -6.92 22.46 0.86
N GLU A 164 -8.07 23.14 0.93
CA GLU A 164 -8.57 23.70 2.18
C GLU A 164 -8.85 22.61 3.22
N GLY A 165 -9.50 21.52 2.81
CA GLY A 165 -9.72 20.35 3.65
C GLY A 165 -8.42 19.77 4.20
N LEU A 166 -7.40 19.60 3.35
CA LEU A 166 -6.08 19.11 3.76
C LEU A 166 -5.42 20.01 4.81
N ARG A 167 -5.45 21.34 4.63
CA ARG A 167 -4.91 22.29 5.63
C ARG A 167 -5.66 22.20 6.96
N GLN A 168 -6.98 22.09 6.92
CA GLN A 168 -7.81 21.98 8.12
C GLN A 168 -7.52 20.70 8.91
N GLN A 169 -7.39 19.55 8.23
CA GLN A 169 -7.09 18.29 8.91
C GLN A 169 -5.63 18.25 9.42
N PHE A 170 -4.65 18.74 8.65
CA PHE A 170 -3.27 18.81 9.13
C PHE A 170 -3.12 19.71 10.36
N ALA A 171 -3.86 20.82 10.42
CA ALA A 171 -3.87 21.68 11.60
C ALA A 171 -4.33 20.96 12.88
N GLN A 172 -5.16 19.91 12.77
CA GLN A 172 -5.56 19.09 13.91
C GLN A 172 -4.37 18.27 14.44
N LEU A 173 -3.52 17.74 13.56
CA LEU A 173 -2.31 16.99 13.96
C LEU A 173 -1.30 17.89 14.70
N VAL A 174 -1.11 19.13 14.22
CA VAL A 174 -0.24 20.13 14.88
C VAL A 174 -0.72 20.47 16.31
N HIS A 175 -1.99 20.22 16.60
CA HIS A 175 -2.61 20.46 17.92
C HIS A 175 -3.01 19.16 18.62
N ASP A 176 -2.51 17.99 18.17
CA ASP A 176 -2.81 16.71 18.81
C ASP A 176 -2.27 16.69 20.25
N ASP A 177 -2.97 16.02 21.16
CA ASP A 177 -2.56 15.91 22.56
C ASP A 177 -1.25 15.13 22.71
N THR A 178 -0.94 14.24 21.76
CA THR A 178 0.25 13.38 21.78
C THR A 178 1.49 14.13 21.31
N PRO A 179 2.55 14.28 22.13
CA PRO A 179 3.75 15.01 21.75
C PRO A 179 4.49 14.48 20.52
N MET A 180 4.40 13.18 20.24
CA MET A 180 5.06 12.56 19.08
C MET A 180 4.36 12.88 17.76
N VAL A 181 3.08 13.27 17.80
CA VAL A 181 2.28 13.63 16.62
C VAL A 181 2.48 15.10 16.25
N ARG A 182 2.74 15.97 17.23
CA ARG A 182 3.00 17.40 17.04
C ARG A 182 4.41 17.67 16.51
#